data_AF-A0A1M6REA9-F1
#
_entry.id   AF-A0A1M6REA9-F1
#
_cell.length_a   1.000
_cell.length_b   1.000
_cell.length_c   1.000
_cell.angle_alpha   90.00
_cell.angle_beta   90.00
_cell.angle_gamma   90.00
#
_symmetry.space_group_name_H-M   'P 1'
#
loop_
_entity.id
_entity.type
_entity.pdbx_description
1 polymer ?
#
loop_
_entity_poly.entity_id
_entity_poly.type
_entity_poly.pdbx_seq_one_letter_code
_entity_poly.pdbx_strand_id
1 'polypeptide(L)'
;MKTVAAMLGRARLRVSSRVYPWLAAAWPIAIVWSRAAASAEAALAASFGLAASASLLPAVAVKMIRTEDAIGLRFARVTPGRLARLALHAPVVLVVATLVGTATGQRLLDAMTFVIATAASAALQSLAFRFAYHGRGERTSNLVLALAVAAWLVASVVVEPAVRYLAVTGAAVYLADLLVGALADLRSFWFPRAGVGVFFGSFNPVHNSHLRMIRDALDGRRLDTIYVHCTTVPKLHRQALERGEIAMSREAGMRIYSKTSSADPGKNYFPTGNRFYDYEVRRELLRAACGDAGLAQRVEVLDLPDIYDKEGFVGVLREVRRRHRGQPLHGLHGSDTGGMWVRNLFDDCGWVFPCAVVRTDGVSATAIRSGATGLTSETVERFLVATGSGQDFVFASGYCFEHVRNPDRDVRVTGDCPAASTTME
;
A
#
# COMPACT_ATOMS: atom_id res chain seq x y z
N MET A 1 -28.56 -19.86 12.44
CA MET A 1 -27.38 -18.99 12.69
C MET A 1 -26.49 -18.79 11.46
N LYS A 2 -26.17 -19.81 10.64
CA LYS A 2 -25.38 -19.63 9.39
C LYS A 2 -26.02 -18.68 8.35
N THR A 3 -27.35 -18.64 8.29
CA THR A 3 -28.11 -17.79 7.35
C THR A 3 -28.14 -16.31 7.73
N VAL A 4 -28.19 -16.01 9.05
CA VAL A 4 -28.10 -14.63 9.57
C VAL A 4 -26.68 -14.11 9.46
N ALA A 5 -25.65 -14.95 9.67
CA ALA A 5 -24.26 -14.59 9.39
C ALA A 5 -23.98 -14.37 7.89
N ALA A 6 -24.66 -15.09 7.00
CA ALA A 6 -24.59 -14.86 5.56
C ALA A 6 -25.35 -13.59 5.12
N MET A 7 -26.50 -13.29 5.73
CA MET A 7 -27.23 -12.03 5.50
C MET A 7 -26.51 -10.82 6.08
N LEU A 8 -25.95 -10.91 7.28
CA LEU A 8 -25.10 -9.86 7.87
C LEU A 8 -23.74 -9.76 7.16
N GLY A 9 -23.23 -10.86 6.60
CA GLY A 9 -22.05 -10.87 5.73
C GLY A 9 -22.26 -10.15 4.39
N ARG A 10 -23.50 -10.15 3.88
CA ARG A 10 -23.90 -9.37 2.69
C ARG A 10 -24.30 -7.93 3.02
N ALA A 11 -24.80 -7.67 4.23
CA ALA A 11 -24.98 -6.34 4.79
C ALA A 11 -23.69 -5.78 5.41
N ARG A 12 -22.53 -6.06 4.81
CA ARG A 12 -21.35 -5.21 5.03
C ARG A 12 -21.74 -3.83 4.53
N LEU A 13 -22.04 -2.93 5.46
CA LEU A 13 -22.27 -1.51 5.19
C LEU A 13 -21.26 -1.07 4.13
N ARG A 14 -21.74 -0.92 2.88
CA ARG A 14 -21.01 -0.27 1.81
C ARG A 14 -21.00 1.20 2.16
N VAL A 15 -20.26 1.56 3.20
CA VAL A 15 -20.01 2.96 3.54
C VAL A 15 -19.08 3.46 2.46
N SER A 16 -19.68 3.90 1.36
CA SER A 16 -18.99 4.55 0.25
C SER A 16 -18.16 5.70 0.80
N SER A 17 -17.07 6.03 0.12
CA SER A 17 -16.33 7.28 0.32
C SER A 17 -17.24 8.53 0.41
N ARG A 18 -18.48 8.43 -0.10
CA ARG A 18 -19.53 9.46 -0.04
C ARG A 18 -20.21 9.63 1.33
N VAL A 19 -20.21 8.62 2.20
CA VAL A 19 -20.92 8.68 3.50
C VAL A 19 -20.04 9.28 4.61
N TYR A 20 -18.73 8.99 4.59
CA TYR A 20 -17.80 9.49 5.60
C TYR A 20 -17.73 11.03 5.68
N PRO A 21 -17.78 11.80 4.57
CA PRO A 21 -17.95 13.24 4.61
C PRO A 21 -19.13 13.69 5.47
N TRP A 22 -20.30 13.08 5.28
CA TRP A 22 -21.49 13.46 6.05
C TRP A 22 -21.35 13.11 7.54
N LEU A 23 -20.71 11.98 7.87
CA LEU A 23 -20.35 11.67 9.25
C LEU A 23 -19.35 12.68 9.85
N ALA A 24 -18.41 13.17 9.03
CA ALA A 24 -17.45 14.20 9.43
C ALA A 24 -18.11 15.54 9.77
N ALA A 25 -19.22 15.87 9.11
CA ALA A 25 -20.00 17.07 9.38
C ALA A 25 -20.98 16.88 10.55
N ALA A 26 -21.68 15.74 10.59
CA ALA A 26 -22.79 15.51 11.50
C ALA A 26 -22.41 15.72 12.97
N TRP A 27 -21.22 15.24 13.38
CA TRP A 27 -20.77 15.35 14.77
C TRP A 27 -20.38 16.77 15.20
N PRO A 28 -19.49 17.49 14.47
CA PRO A 28 -19.25 18.90 14.72
C PRO A 28 -20.51 19.76 14.70
N ILE A 29 -21.45 19.46 13.78
CA ILE A 29 -22.75 20.16 13.72
C ILE A 29 -23.55 19.90 14.99
N ALA A 30 -23.65 18.64 15.45
CA ALA A 30 -24.34 18.32 16.70
C ALA A 30 -23.72 19.03 17.91
N ILE A 31 -22.38 19.15 17.96
CA ILE A 31 -21.68 19.92 18.99
C ILE A 31 -22.06 21.41 18.90
N VAL A 32 -22.02 22.00 17.70
CA VAL A 32 -22.44 23.39 17.47
C VAL A 32 -23.85 23.63 17.98
N TRP A 33 -24.82 22.79 17.63
CA TRP A 33 -26.22 22.99 18.05
C TRP A 33 -26.46 22.72 19.53
N SER A 34 -25.77 21.75 20.13
CA SER A 34 -25.90 21.46 21.57
C SER A 34 -25.21 22.47 22.47
N ARG A 35 -24.24 23.22 21.95
CA ARG A 35 -23.41 24.18 22.70
C ARG A 35 -23.46 25.58 22.13
N ALA A 36 -24.42 25.88 21.25
CA ALA A 36 -24.61 27.20 20.69
C ALA A 36 -24.93 28.19 21.83
N ALA A 37 -23.95 28.99 22.20
CA ALA A 37 -24.12 30.13 23.10
C ALA A 37 -24.14 31.46 22.32
N ALA A 38 -23.84 31.41 21.01
CA ALA A 38 -23.96 32.54 20.09
C ALA A 38 -25.39 32.63 19.51
N SER A 39 -25.54 33.38 18.42
CA SER A 39 -26.83 33.54 17.73
C SER A 39 -27.17 32.33 16.84
N ALA A 40 -28.45 32.16 16.50
CA ALA A 40 -28.91 31.12 15.60
C ALA A 40 -28.25 31.23 14.21
N GLU A 41 -27.96 32.45 13.75
CA GLU A 41 -27.24 32.71 12.51
C GLU A 41 -25.80 32.17 12.56
N ALA A 42 -25.10 32.31 13.70
CA ALA A 42 -23.75 31.78 13.87
C ALA A 42 -23.75 30.24 13.87
N ALA A 43 -24.73 29.61 14.52
CA ALA A 43 -24.90 28.15 14.51
C ALA A 43 -25.23 27.62 13.10
N LEU A 44 -26.09 28.32 12.36
CA LEU A 44 -26.41 27.98 10.97
C LEU A 44 -25.19 28.15 10.05
N ALA A 45 -24.49 29.28 10.12
CA ALA A 45 -23.31 29.55 9.32
C ALA A 45 -22.21 28.52 9.57
N ALA A 46 -21.94 28.18 10.83
CA ALA A 46 -20.98 27.12 11.17
C ALA A 46 -21.44 25.75 10.66
N SER A 47 -22.73 25.43 10.73
CA SER A 47 -23.26 24.17 10.20
C SER A 47 -23.08 24.05 8.68
N PHE A 48 -23.38 25.12 7.94
CA PHE A 48 -23.10 25.18 6.50
C PHE A 48 -21.61 25.09 6.19
N GLY A 49 -20.78 25.82 6.93
CA GLY A 49 -19.32 25.77 6.79
C GLY A 49 -18.75 24.37 7.02
N LEU A 50 -19.24 23.66 8.04
CA LEU A 50 -18.84 22.29 8.37
C LEU A 50 -19.31 21.30 7.30
N ALA A 51 -20.54 21.42 6.81
CA ALA A 51 -21.06 20.59 5.73
C ALA A 51 -20.31 20.83 4.41
N ALA A 52 -20.02 22.09 4.07
CA ALA A 52 -19.22 22.45 2.90
C ALA A 52 -17.80 21.90 3.02
N SER A 53 -17.15 22.07 4.19
CA SER A 53 -15.80 21.55 4.44
C SER A 53 -15.74 20.02 4.36
N ALA A 54 -16.76 19.34 4.88
CA ALA A 54 -16.90 17.90 4.78
C ALA A 54 -16.95 17.42 3.32
N SER A 55 -17.70 18.12 2.46
CA SER A 55 -17.79 17.75 1.03
C SER A 55 -16.44 17.79 0.31
N LEU A 56 -15.49 18.58 0.81
CA LEU A 56 -14.13 18.71 0.28
C LEU A 56 -13.16 17.66 0.81
N LEU A 57 -13.49 16.92 1.88
CA LEU A 57 -12.59 15.96 2.51
C LEU A 57 -12.04 14.88 1.57
N PRO A 58 -12.80 14.30 0.63
CA PRO A 58 -12.24 13.34 -0.32
C PRO A 58 -11.13 13.95 -1.20
N ALA A 59 -11.33 15.17 -1.69
CA ALA A 59 -10.33 15.87 -2.50
C ALA A 59 -9.08 16.22 -1.67
N VAL A 60 -9.28 16.68 -0.44
CA VAL A 60 -8.19 16.95 0.52
C VAL A 60 -7.41 15.67 0.81
N ALA A 61 -8.08 14.55 1.09
CA ALA A 61 -7.46 13.25 1.34
C ALA A 61 -6.60 12.78 0.15
N VAL A 62 -7.13 12.88 -1.07
CA VAL A 62 -6.38 12.54 -2.29
C VAL A 62 -5.15 13.43 -2.45
N LYS A 63 -5.29 14.75 -2.21
CA LYS A 63 -4.16 15.69 -2.27
C LYS A 63 -3.10 15.35 -1.24
N MET A 64 -3.48 15.08 0.01
CA MET A 64 -2.56 14.69 1.09
C MET A 64 -1.80 13.41 0.74
N ILE A 65 -2.49 12.37 0.26
CA ILE A 65 -1.86 11.12 -0.19
C ILE A 65 -0.86 11.40 -1.32
N ARG A 66 -1.26 12.15 -2.35
CA ARG A 66 -0.38 12.46 -3.49
C ARG A 66 0.85 13.25 -3.08
N THR A 67 0.71 14.23 -2.19
CA THR A 67 1.86 15.02 -1.72
C THR A 67 2.80 14.19 -0.87
N GLU A 68 2.26 13.37 0.05
CA GLU A 68 3.07 12.45 0.84
C GLU A 68 3.79 11.44 -0.04
N ASP A 69 3.09 10.85 -1.02
CA ASP A 69 3.69 9.93 -1.97
C ASP A 69 4.78 10.65 -2.76
N ALA A 70 4.53 11.82 -3.34
CA ALA A 70 5.54 12.58 -4.09
C ALA A 70 6.82 12.84 -3.25
N ILE A 71 6.67 13.19 -1.97
CA ILE A 71 7.79 13.39 -1.05
C ILE A 71 8.50 12.06 -0.75
N GLY A 72 7.73 11.00 -0.47
CA GLY A 72 8.24 9.66 -0.23
C GLY A 72 9.02 9.11 -1.42
N LEU A 73 8.49 9.27 -2.63
CA LEU A 73 9.12 8.88 -3.89
C LEU A 73 10.42 9.68 -4.13
N ARG A 74 10.44 10.98 -3.82
CA ARG A 74 11.62 11.84 -4.01
C ARG A 74 12.77 11.45 -3.07
N PHE A 75 12.48 11.15 -1.81
CA PHE A 75 13.50 10.92 -0.80
C PHE A 75 13.74 9.44 -0.47
N ALA A 76 12.85 8.53 -0.91
CA ALA A 76 12.78 7.13 -0.50
C ALA A 76 12.78 6.97 1.04
N ARG A 77 12.11 7.89 1.73
CA ARG A 77 12.04 8.02 3.19
C ARG A 77 10.61 8.26 3.64
N VAL A 78 10.28 7.86 4.87
CA VAL A 78 8.91 7.99 5.38
C VAL A 78 8.69 9.27 6.19
N THR A 79 9.71 9.74 6.91
CA THR A 79 9.56 10.84 7.89
C THR A 79 9.17 12.15 7.22
N PRO A 80 9.80 12.57 6.10
CA PRO A 80 9.41 13.79 5.41
C PRO A 80 7.94 13.76 4.94
N GLY A 81 7.45 12.60 4.49
CA GLY A 81 6.06 12.41 4.10
C GLY A 81 5.09 12.57 5.28
N ARG A 82 5.43 11.97 6.43
CA ARG A 82 4.64 12.10 7.67
C ARG A 82 4.58 13.54 8.18
N LEU A 83 5.68 14.28 8.11
CA LEU A 83 5.73 15.71 8.48
C LEU A 83 4.91 16.57 7.51
N ALA A 84 4.99 16.29 6.21
CA ALA A 84 4.18 17.01 5.22
C ALA A 84 2.68 16.77 5.44
N ARG A 85 2.28 15.55 5.83
CA ARG A 85 0.90 15.22 6.19
C ARG A 85 0.40 16.07 7.36
N LEU A 86 1.20 16.25 8.41
CA LEU A 86 0.88 17.15 9.53
C LEU A 86 0.68 18.59 9.05
N ALA A 87 1.62 19.11 8.26
CA ALA A 87 1.55 20.47 7.74
C ALA A 87 0.31 20.70 6.85
N LEU A 88 -0.02 19.75 5.99
CA LEU A 88 -1.22 19.80 5.14
C LEU A 88 -2.52 19.66 5.93
N HIS A 89 -2.47 19.09 7.14
CA HIS A 89 -3.65 18.92 7.98
C HIS A 89 -3.95 20.15 8.85
N ALA A 90 -2.95 20.94 9.22
CA ALA A 90 -3.11 22.12 10.08
C ALA A 90 -4.23 23.08 9.62
N PRO A 91 -4.42 23.37 8.30
CA PRO A 91 -5.54 24.19 7.84
C PRO A 91 -6.92 23.59 8.14
N VAL A 92 -7.06 22.26 8.08
CA VAL A 92 -8.33 21.57 8.38
C VAL A 92 -8.69 21.76 9.85
N VAL A 93 -7.71 21.61 10.74
CA VAL A 93 -7.87 21.84 12.19
C VAL A 93 -8.27 23.29 12.45
N LEU A 94 -7.60 24.25 11.80
CA LEU A 94 -7.90 25.66 11.96
C LEU A 94 -9.33 25.99 11.52
N VAL A 95 -9.78 25.48 10.37
CA VAL A 95 -11.14 25.72 9.86
C VAL A 95 -12.19 25.16 10.82
N VAL A 96 -12.05 23.90 11.26
CA VAL A 96 -13.00 23.28 12.20
C VAL A 96 -13.01 24.04 13.53
N ALA A 97 -11.85 24.35 14.09
CA ALA A 97 -11.73 25.08 15.35
C ALA A 97 -12.36 26.48 15.27
N THR A 98 -12.15 27.17 14.15
CA THR A 98 -12.73 28.51 13.92
C THR A 98 -14.25 28.44 13.84
N LEU A 99 -14.81 27.55 13.02
CA LEU A 99 -16.25 27.42 12.84
C LEU A 99 -16.96 27.06 14.16
N VAL A 100 -16.41 26.10 14.90
CA VAL A 100 -16.97 25.66 16.19
C VAL A 100 -16.81 26.76 17.25
N GLY A 101 -15.63 27.37 17.37
CA GLY A 101 -15.38 28.43 18.35
C GLY A 101 -16.31 29.63 18.15
N THR A 102 -16.47 30.06 16.91
CA THR A 102 -17.35 31.19 16.56
C THR A 102 -18.81 30.90 16.91
N ALA A 103 -19.32 29.70 16.62
CA ALA A 103 -20.71 29.35 16.90
C ALA A 103 -21.01 29.09 18.38
N THR A 104 -19.99 28.69 19.15
CA THR A 104 -20.13 28.37 20.58
C THR A 104 -19.72 29.53 21.49
N GLY A 105 -19.28 30.66 20.92
CA GLY A 105 -18.75 31.80 21.67
C GLY A 105 -17.44 31.50 22.40
N GLN A 106 -16.80 30.37 22.11
CA GLN A 106 -15.54 29.97 22.73
C GLN A 106 -14.36 30.69 22.07
N ARG A 107 -13.32 30.95 22.85
CA ARG A 107 -12.05 31.46 22.30
C ARG A 107 -11.45 30.42 21.36
N LEU A 108 -10.79 30.91 20.31
CA LEU A 108 -9.96 30.06 19.46
C LEU A 108 -8.90 29.33 20.30
N LEU A 109 -8.46 28.18 19.79
CA LEU A 109 -7.41 27.40 20.42
C LEU A 109 -6.15 28.27 20.55
N ASP A 110 -5.54 28.27 21.74
CA ASP A 110 -4.19 28.80 21.89
C ASP A 110 -3.19 27.99 21.05
N ALA A 111 -2.00 28.55 20.81
CA ALA A 111 -1.00 27.95 19.94
C ALA A 111 -0.61 26.51 20.36
N MET A 112 -0.51 26.25 21.67
CA MET A 112 -0.13 24.93 22.17
C MET A 112 -1.26 23.92 21.95
N THR A 113 -2.50 24.29 22.30
CA THR A 113 -3.68 23.45 22.08
C THR A 113 -3.90 23.18 20.59
N PHE A 114 -3.66 24.16 19.72
CA PHE A 114 -3.70 23.97 18.26
C PHE A 114 -2.68 22.94 17.76
N VAL A 115 -1.42 23.04 18.21
CA VAL A 115 -0.37 22.07 17.86
C VAL A 115 -0.73 20.68 18.35
N ILE A 116 -1.21 20.54 19.60
CA ILE A 116 -1.63 19.26 20.18
C ILE A 116 -2.80 18.67 19.38
N ALA A 117 -3.84 19.45 19.08
CA ALA A 117 -4.98 18.97 18.31
C ALA A 117 -4.58 18.54 16.88
N THR A 118 -3.64 19.26 16.27
CA THR A 118 -3.11 18.93 14.94
C THR A 118 -2.30 17.63 14.96
N ALA A 119 -1.41 17.47 15.95
CA ALA A 119 -0.64 16.24 16.12
C ALA A 119 -1.55 15.04 16.44
N ALA A 120 -2.53 15.21 17.33
CA ALA A 120 -3.51 14.17 17.66
C ALA A 120 -4.32 13.72 16.43
N SER A 121 -4.73 14.66 15.61
CA SER A 121 -5.45 14.37 14.37
C SER A 121 -4.55 13.68 13.34
N ALA A 122 -3.27 14.06 13.25
CA ALA A 122 -2.30 13.35 12.41
C ALA A 122 -2.01 11.92 12.91
N ALA A 123 -2.16 11.64 14.22
CA ALA A 123 -2.10 10.30 14.78
C ALA A 123 -3.19 9.39 14.16
N LEU A 124 -4.43 9.87 14.11
CA LEU A 124 -5.55 9.14 13.52
C LEU A 124 -5.29 8.79 12.05
N GLN A 125 -4.71 9.73 11.30
CA GLN A 125 -4.34 9.51 9.89
C GLN A 125 -3.23 8.47 9.75
N SER A 126 -2.25 8.50 10.66
CA SER A 126 -1.15 7.53 10.67
C SER A 126 -1.66 6.11 10.95
N LEU A 127 -2.58 5.96 11.91
CA LEU A 127 -3.27 4.69 12.17
C LEU A 127 -4.09 4.21 10.97
N ALA A 128 -4.80 5.11 10.30
CA ALA A 128 -5.58 4.81 9.09
C ALA A 128 -4.70 4.28 7.94
N PHE A 129 -3.50 4.85 7.78
CA PHE A 129 -2.52 4.36 6.80
C PHE A 129 -1.93 3.02 7.19
N ARG A 130 -1.56 2.82 8.46
CA ARG A 130 -1.12 1.49 8.94
C ARG A 130 -2.17 0.42 8.65
N PHE A 131 -3.45 0.69 8.93
CA PHE A 131 -4.52 -0.25 8.55
C PHE A 131 -4.52 -0.55 7.05
N ALA A 132 -4.37 0.45 6.20
CA ALA A 132 -4.30 0.24 4.76
C ALA A 132 -3.08 -0.62 4.37
N TYR A 133 -1.89 -0.34 4.90
CA TYR A 133 -0.66 -1.10 4.63
C TYR A 133 -0.75 -2.57 5.06
N HIS A 134 -1.51 -2.86 6.13
CA HIS A 134 -1.84 -4.21 6.58
C HIS A 134 -3.02 -4.86 5.80
N GLY A 135 -3.52 -4.22 4.76
CA GLY A 135 -4.60 -4.71 3.90
C GLY A 135 -5.98 -4.64 4.55
N ARG A 136 -6.18 -3.71 5.49
CA ARG A 136 -7.47 -3.42 6.13
C ARG A 136 -8.02 -2.09 5.62
N GLY A 137 -9.00 -2.19 4.72
CA GLY A 137 -9.56 -1.02 4.04
C GLY A 137 -8.64 -0.47 2.94
N GLU A 138 -9.09 0.61 2.32
CA GLU A 138 -8.35 1.30 1.26
C GLU A 138 -7.82 2.63 1.82
N ARG A 139 -6.62 3.04 1.39
CA ARG A 139 -5.87 4.16 1.99
C ARG A 139 -6.66 5.47 1.97
N THR A 140 -7.29 5.82 0.86
CA THR A 140 -8.11 7.03 0.71
C THR A 140 -9.33 6.97 1.61
N SER A 141 -10.07 5.86 1.60
CA SER A 141 -11.27 5.66 2.42
C SER A 141 -10.96 5.72 3.91
N ASN A 142 -9.87 5.06 4.34
CA ASN A 142 -9.40 5.11 5.71
C ASN A 142 -9.00 6.54 6.11
N LEU A 143 -8.37 7.30 5.21
CA LEU A 143 -7.99 8.69 5.48
C LEU A 143 -9.21 9.61 5.61
N VAL A 144 -10.21 9.46 4.74
CA VAL A 144 -11.46 10.24 4.86
C VAL A 144 -12.15 9.95 6.19
N LEU A 145 -12.22 8.68 6.60
CA LEU A 145 -12.73 8.32 7.93
C LEU A 145 -11.88 8.93 9.05
N ALA A 146 -10.55 8.90 8.96
CA ALA A 146 -9.68 9.53 9.96
C ALA A 146 -9.87 11.03 10.05
N LEU A 147 -10.06 11.71 8.91
CA LEU A 147 -10.38 13.14 8.86
C LEU A 147 -11.75 13.44 9.48
N ALA A 148 -12.72 12.53 9.33
CA ALA A 148 -14.02 12.64 9.99
C ALA A 148 -13.92 12.57 11.51
N VAL A 149 -13.16 11.58 12.03
CA VAL A 149 -12.92 11.44 13.47
C VAL A 149 -12.07 12.61 14.00
N ALA A 150 -11.10 13.10 13.21
CA ALA A 150 -10.31 14.28 13.54
C ALA A 150 -11.19 15.54 13.66
N ALA A 151 -12.15 15.75 12.76
CA ALA A 151 -13.07 16.87 12.85
C ALA A 151 -13.89 16.85 14.15
N TRP A 152 -14.38 15.66 14.56
CA TRP A 152 -15.02 15.48 15.86
C TRP A 152 -14.07 15.80 17.03
N LEU A 153 -12.84 15.29 16.99
CA LEU A 153 -11.84 15.52 18.04
C LEU A 153 -11.55 17.02 18.20
N VAL A 154 -11.28 17.71 17.08
CA VAL A 154 -10.99 19.15 17.07
C VAL A 154 -12.19 19.95 17.58
N ALA A 155 -13.40 19.67 17.09
CA ALA A 155 -14.61 20.32 17.57
C ALA A 155 -14.79 20.14 19.09
N SER A 156 -14.56 18.92 19.58
CA SER A 156 -14.69 18.60 21.00
C SER A 156 -13.61 19.27 21.86
N VAL A 157 -12.37 19.39 21.37
CA VAL A 157 -11.27 20.09 22.07
C VAL A 157 -11.59 21.59 22.28
N VAL A 158 -12.32 22.21 21.35
CA VAL A 158 -12.75 23.61 21.46
C VAL A 158 -13.73 23.79 22.62
N VAL A 159 -14.70 22.89 22.77
CA VAL A 159 -15.82 23.06 23.70
C VAL A 159 -15.64 22.36 25.05
N GLU A 160 -14.84 21.29 25.09
CA GLU A 160 -14.68 20.42 26.27
C GLU A 160 -13.22 20.33 26.71
N PRO A 161 -12.82 20.99 27.82
CA PRO A 161 -11.45 20.93 28.33
C PRO A 161 -10.94 19.52 28.59
N ALA A 162 -11.81 18.60 29.04
CA ALA A 162 -11.44 17.21 29.32
C ALA A 162 -10.96 16.45 28.07
N VAL A 163 -11.45 16.81 26.88
CA VAL A 163 -11.04 16.15 25.63
C VAL A 163 -9.61 16.51 25.24
N ARG A 164 -9.03 17.57 25.83
CA ARG A 164 -7.62 17.93 25.64
C ARG A 164 -6.67 16.83 26.13
N TYR A 165 -7.03 16.07 27.17
CA TYR A 165 -6.22 14.92 27.62
C TYR A 165 -6.17 13.80 26.58
N LEU A 166 -7.28 13.55 25.88
CA LEU A 166 -7.30 12.63 24.75
C LEU A 166 -6.44 13.15 23.60
N ALA A 167 -6.50 14.46 23.31
CA ALA A 167 -5.66 15.07 22.29
C ALA A 167 -4.16 14.98 22.63
N VAL A 168 -3.75 15.21 23.89
CA VAL A 168 -2.37 15.01 24.35
C VAL A 168 -1.91 13.56 24.12
N THR A 169 -2.75 12.59 24.47
CA THR A 169 -2.45 11.17 24.23
C THR A 169 -2.29 10.88 22.74
N GLY A 170 -3.18 11.40 21.90
CA GLY A 170 -3.07 11.30 20.45
C GLY A 170 -1.78 11.94 19.91
N ALA A 171 -1.42 13.13 20.40
CA ALA A 171 -0.20 13.81 20.02
C ALA A 171 1.05 13.00 20.40
N ALA A 172 1.06 12.37 21.57
CA ALA A 172 2.13 11.45 21.98
C ALA A 172 2.23 10.23 21.05
N VAL A 173 1.10 9.65 20.63
CA VAL A 173 1.07 8.56 19.64
C VAL A 173 1.66 9.01 18.30
N TYR A 174 1.32 10.22 17.84
CA TYR A 174 1.88 10.76 16.60
C TYR A 174 3.39 11.03 16.72
N LEU A 175 3.86 11.57 17.84
CA LEU A 175 5.28 11.76 18.09
C LEU A 175 6.03 10.42 18.08
N ALA A 176 5.46 9.38 18.70
CA ALA A 176 6.01 8.03 18.64
C ALA A 176 6.07 7.49 17.20
N ASP A 177 5.02 7.72 16.39
CA ASP A 177 5.03 7.37 14.97
C ASP A 177 6.14 8.10 14.19
N LEU A 178 6.33 9.40 14.42
CA LEU A 178 7.42 10.16 13.82
C LEU A 178 8.80 9.63 14.25
N LEU A 179 8.98 9.32 15.54
CA LEU A 179 10.23 8.75 16.05
C LEU A 179 10.53 7.39 15.42
N VAL A 180 9.54 6.50 15.30
CA VAL A 180 9.70 5.21 14.63
C VAL A 180 10.10 5.41 13.16
N GLY A 181 9.45 6.33 12.45
CA GLY A 181 9.80 6.66 11.07
C GLY A 181 11.20 7.23 10.93
N ALA A 182 11.59 8.15 11.82
CA ALA A 182 12.91 8.77 11.84
C ALA A 182 13.99 7.73 12.12
N LEU A 183 13.78 6.86 13.11
CA LEU A 183 14.69 5.74 13.41
C LEU A 183 14.79 4.76 12.24
N ALA A 184 13.71 4.52 11.50
CA ALA A 184 13.77 3.69 10.31
C ALA A 184 14.56 4.34 9.16
N ASP A 185 14.34 5.63 8.91
CA ASP A 185 15.13 6.41 7.94
C ASP A 185 16.62 6.42 8.34
N LEU A 186 16.90 6.51 9.63
CA LEU A 186 18.24 6.48 10.20
C LEU A 186 18.94 5.13 10.01
N ARG A 187 18.22 4.03 10.25
CA ARG A 187 18.69 2.65 10.02
C ARG A 187 18.94 2.35 8.54
N SER A 188 18.47 3.20 7.63
CA SER A 188 18.85 3.09 6.22
C SER A 188 20.30 3.54 5.97
N PHE A 189 20.83 4.45 6.81
CA PHE A 189 22.23 4.91 6.79
C PHE A 189 23.12 4.09 7.73
N TRP A 190 22.63 3.76 8.92
CA TRP A 190 23.38 2.99 9.92
C TRP A 190 22.82 1.58 10.03
N PHE A 191 23.49 0.66 9.34
CA PHE A 191 23.10 -0.72 9.23
C PHE A 191 24.30 -1.65 9.47
N PRO A 192 24.06 -2.85 10.04
CA PRO A 192 25.08 -3.88 10.13
C PRO A 192 25.39 -4.45 8.74
N ARG A 193 26.66 -4.77 8.47
CA ARG A 193 27.10 -5.39 7.22
C ARG A 193 27.14 -6.91 7.32
N ALA A 194 25.97 -7.53 7.45
CA ALA A 194 25.75 -8.97 7.51
C ALA A 194 24.24 -9.26 7.46
N GLY A 195 23.90 -10.55 7.39
CA GLY A 195 22.54 -11.06 7.52
C GLY A 195 21.85 -11.24 6.17
N VAL A 196 20.53 -11.14 6.16
CA VAL A 196 19.72 -11.49 4.98
C VAL A 196 18.88 -10.32 4.50
N GLY A 197 18.59 -10.29 3.21
CA GLY A 197 17.71 -9.30 2.59
C GLY A 197 16.35 -9.87 2.22
N VAL A 198 15.36 -8.99 2.08
CA VAL A 198 14.06 -9.28 1.46
C VAL A 198 13.75 -8.25 0.39
N PHE A 199 13.19 -8.72 -0.73
CA PHE A 199 12.71 -7.88 -1.82
C PHE A 199 11.32 -8.35 -2.25
N PHE A 200 10.32 -7.49 -2.09
CA PHE A 200 8.91 -7.82 -2.29
C PHE A 200 8.30 -7.05 -3.45
N GLY A 201 7.28 -7.63 -4.07
CA GLY A 201 6.37 -6.87 -4.91
C GLY A 201 6.84 -6.63 -6.34
N SER A 202 7.64 -7.53 -6.93
CA SER A 202 7.88 -7.48 -8.37
C SER A 202 6.60 -7.89 -9.12
N PHE A 203 5.78 -6.91 -9.47
CA PHE A 203 4.52 -7.07 -10.20
C PHE A 203 4.72 -7.24 -11.72
N ASN A 204 5.95 -7.06 -12.19
CA ASN A 204 6.32 -6.91 -13.58
C ASN A 204 7.48 -7.85 -13.93
N PRO A 205 7.71 -8.13 -15.23
CA PRO A 205 8.94 -8.81 -15.64
C PRO A 205 10.14 -8.12 -14.99
N VAL A 206 11.10 -8.89 -14.52
CA VAL A 206 12.24 -8.37 -13.75
C VAL A 206 13.08 -7.48 -14.65
N HIS A 207 13.32 -6.23 -14.24
CA HIS A 207 14.18 -5.32 -15.00
C HIS A 207 15.64 -5.56 -14.66
N ASN A 208 16.55 -5.24 -15.58
CA ASN A 208 17.98 -5.22 -15.28
C ASN A 208 18.32 -4.28 -14.11
N SER A 209 17.53 -3.22 -13.92
CA SER A 209 17.61 -2.36 -12.74
C SER A 209 17.29 -3.10 -11.43
N HIS A 210 16.29 -3.99 -11.41
CA HIS A 210 15.99 -4.81 -10.23
C HIS A 210 17.17 -5.73 -9.89
N LEU A 211 17.76 -6.37 -10.90
CA LEU A 211 18.90 -7.26 -10.72
C LEU A 211 20.13 -6.51 -10.21
N ARG A 212 20.40 -5.31 -10.76
CA ARG A 212 21.45 -4.42 -10.27
C ARG A 212 21.21 -4.02 -8.81
N MET A 213 19.99 -3.63 -8.45
CA MET A 213 19.67 -3.29 -7.05
C MET A 213 19.91 -4.45 -6.09
N ILE A 214 19.53 -5.67 -6.48
CA ILE A 214 19.74 -6.88 -5.69
C ILE A 214 21.25 -7.12 -5.51
N ARG A 215 22.04 -7.01 -6.59
CA ARG A 215 23.51 -7.17 -6.55
C ARG A 215 24.16 -6.11 -5.66
N ASP A 216 23.82 -4.84 -5.86
CA ASP A 216 24.37 -3.72 -5.08
C ASP A 216 24.05 -3.88 -3.59
N ALA A 217 22.86 -4.38 -3.25
CA ALA A 217 22.49 -4.65 -1.86
C ALA A 217 23.24 -5.86 -1.27
N LEU A 218 23.35 -6.96 -2.02
CA LEU A 218 24.13 -8.14 -1.63
C LEU A 218 25.57 -7.77 -1.30
N ASP A 219 26.20 -6.95 -2.13
CA ASP A 219 27.62 -6.62 -1.99
C ASP A 219 27.83 -5.44 -1.03
N GLY A 220 27.05 -4.37 -1.18
CA GLY A 220 27.16 -3.17 -0.35
C GLY A 220 26.78 -3.39 1.12
N ARG A 221 25.83 -4.29 1.39
CA ARG A 221 25.45 -4.67 2.76
C ARG A 221 26.03 -5.99 3.23
N ARG A 222 26.80 -6.68 2.38
CA ARG A 222 27.41 -7.99 2.66
C ARG A 222 26.36 -9.00 3.13
N LEU A 223 25.27 -9.10 2.38
CA LEU A 223 24.18 -10.01 2.72
C LEU A 223 24.52 -11.43 2.24
N ASP A 224 24.20 -12.41 3.07
CA ASP A 224 24.41 -13.82 2.76
C ASP A 224 23.46 -14.27 1.66
N THR A 225 22.20 -13.83 1.75
CA THR A 225 21.14 -14.17 0.81
C THR A 225 20.09 -13.07 0.75
N ILE A 226 19.47 -12.88 -0.43
CA ILE A 226 18.26 -12.07 -0.58
C ILE A 226 17.07 -12.97 -0.94
N TYR A 227 16.00 -12.86 -0.16
CA TYR A 227 14.73 -13.52 -0.40
C TYR A 227 13.83 -12.64 -1.27
N VAL A 228 13.41 -13.15 -2.41
CA VAL A 228 12.50 -12.45 -3.33
C VAL A 228 11.14 -13.13 -3.32
N HIS A 229 10.06 -12.35 -3.18
CA HIS A 229 8.69 -12.88 -3.24
C HIS A 229 7.85 -12.09 -4.25
N CYS A 230 7.27 -12.80 -5.22
CA CYS A 230 6.30 -12.24 -6.16
C CYS A 230 4.90 -12.18 -5.56
N THR A 231 4.17 -11.12 -5.86
CA THR A 231 2.80 -10.98 -5.39
C THR A 231 1.86 -11.92 -6.15
N THR A 232 1.02 -12.73 -5.50
CA THR A 232 0.01 -13.59 -6.18
C THR A 232 -1.08 -12.74 -6.86
N VAL A 233 -1.90 -12.07 -6.05
CA VAL A 233 -2.86 -11.03 -6.41
C VAL A 233 -2.78 -10.01 -5.29
N PRO A 234 -2.60 -8.70 -5.54
CA PRO A 234 -2.69 -7.70 -4.48
C PRO A 234 -3.93 -7.96 -3.63
N LYS A 235 -3.74 -8.08 -2.31
CA LYS A 235 -4.85 -8.35 -1.37
C LYS A 235 -6.03 -7.39 -1.57
N LEU A 236 -5.76 -6.15 -1.96
CA LEU A 236 -6.77 -5.14 -2.30
C LEU A 236 -7.56 -5.48 -3.58
N HIS A 237 -6.94 -6.06 -4.60
CA HIS A 237 -7.65 -6.57 -5.78
C HIS A 237 -8.55 -7.74 -5.42
N ARG A 238 -8.07 -8.68 -4.60
CA ARG A 238 -8.91 -9.79 -4.11
C ARG A 238 -10.16 -9.26 -3.41
N GLN A 239 -9.99 -8.36 -2.45
CA GLN A 239 -11.12 -7.75 -1.74
C GLN A 239 -12.06 -6.99 -2.69
N ALA A 240 -11.52 -6.32 -3.70
CA ALA A 240 -12.34 -5.61 -4.69
C ALA A 240 -13.10 -6.58 -5.61
N LEU A 241 -12.49 -7.70 -6.01
CA LEU A 241 -13.15 -8.79 -6.75
C LEU A 241 -14.28 -9.41 -5.93
N GLU A 242 -14.01 -9.75 -4.66
CA GLU A 242 -15.01 -10.31 -3.73
C GLU A 242 -16.21 -9.38 -3.53
N ARG A 243 -16.00 -8.06 -3.63
CA ARG A 243 -17.06 -7.04 -3.52
C ARG A 243 -17.77 -6.76 -4.85
N GLY A 244 -17.27 -7.30 -5.96
CA GLY A 244 -17.73 -7.02 -7.31
C GLY A 244 -17.31 -5.66 -7.85
N GLU A 245 -16.43 -4.91 -7.15
CA GLU A 245 -15.97 -3.56 -7.53
C GLU A 245 -15.08 -3.60 -8.79
N ILE A 246 -14.36 -4.71 -9.00
CA ILE A 246 -13.57 -4.97 -10.21
C ILE A 246 -13.90 -6.35 -10.77
N ALA A 247 -13.67 -6.54 -12.06
CA ALA A 247 -13.75 -7.81 -12.74
C ALA A 247 -12.36 -8.25 -13.22
N MET A 248 -12.20 -9.54 -13.50
CA MET A 248 -10.98 -10.12 -14.04
C MET A 248 -11.32 -10.94 -15.29
N SER A 249 -10.60 -10.67 -16.38
CA SER A 249 -10.58 -11.49 -17.59
C SER A 249 -9.16 -12.02 -17.82
N ARG A 250 -9.02 -12.97 -18.75
CA ARG A 250 -7.72 -13.52 -19.16
C ARG A 250 -7.47 -13.24 -20.63
N GLU A 251 -6.24 -12.83 -20.95
CA GLU A 251 -5.79 -12.58 -22.33
C GLU A 251 -4.29 -12.89 -22.41
N ALA A 252 -3.86 -13.71 -23.37
CA ALA A 252 -2.46 -14.08 -23.59
C ALA A 252 -1.73 -14.54 -22.30
N GLY A 253 -2.38 -15.36 -21.47
CA GLY A 253 -1.83 -15.86 -20.20
C GLY A 253 -1.65 -14.78 -19.11
N MET A 254 -2.25 -13.60 -19.29
CA MET A 254 -2.29 -12.54 -18.29
C MET A 254 -3.70 -12.37 -17.73
N ARG A 255 -3.77 -12.05 -16.43
CA ARG A 255 -4.98 -11.52 -15.78
C ARG A 255 -5.10 -10.04 -16.11
N ILE A 256 -6.25 -9.65 -16.65
CA ILE A 256 -6.61 -8.26 -16.92
C ILE A 256 -7.74 -7.87 -15.99
N TYR A 257 -7.53 -6.80 -15.23
CA TYR A 257 -8.50 -6.26 -14.30
C TYR A 257 -9.16 -5.02 -14.87
N SER A 258 -10.48 -4.90 -14.66
CA SER A 258 -11.28 -3.75 -15.10
C SER A 258 -12.24 -3.31 -14.00
N LYS A 259 -12.61 -2.03 -13.99
CA LYS A 259 -13.63 -1.52 -13.06
C LYS A 259 -15.01 -2.00 -13.49
N THR A 260 -15.87 -2.37 -12.55
CA THR A 260 -17.28 -2.60 -12.84
C THR A 260 -18.10 -1.33 -12.60
N SER A 261 -19.40 -1.38 -12.92
CA SER A 261 -20.35 -0.31 -12.57
C SER A 261 -20.48 -0.06 -11.06
N SER A 262 -20.06 -1.00 -10.22
CA SER A 262 -20.09 -0.88 -8.76
C SER A 262 -18.79 -0.34 -8.14
N ALA A 263 -17.77 -0.07 -8.97
CA ALA A 263 -16.51 0.50 -8.52
C ALA A 263 -16.72 1.89 -7.91
N ASP A 264 -16.03 2.18 -6.79
CA ASP A 264 -16.03 3.54 -6.23
C ASP A 264 -15.20 4.46 -7.16
N PRO A 265 -15.77 5.56 -7.69
CA PRO A 265 -15.04 6.49 -8.56
C PRO A 265 -13.82 7.13 -7.89
N GLY A 266 -13.87 7.32 -6.57
CA GLY A 266 -12.80 7.92 -5.78
C GLY A 266 -11.63 6.98 -5.48
N LYS A 267 -11.77 5.68 -5.79
CA LYS A 267 -10.75 4.67 -5.50
C LYS A 267 -9.86 4.39 -6.71
N ASN A 268 -8.54 4.46 -6.49
CA ASN A 268 -7.56 3.98 -7.46
C ASN A 268 -7.34 2.47 -7.27
N TYR A 269 -8.06 1.66 -8.05
CA TYR A 269 -7.95 0.20 -8.00
C TYR A 269 -6.65 -0.33 -8.61
N PHE A 270 -6.02 0.39 -9.53
CA PHE A 270 -4.91 -0.13 -10.35
C PHE A 270 -3.67 0.77 -10.28
N PRO A 271 -3.15 1.10 -9.08
CA PRO A 271 -2.02 2.03 -8.93
C PRO A 271 -0.72 1.50 -9.56
N THR A 272 -0.59 0.18 -9.74
CA THR A 272 0.57 -0.49 -10.32
C THR A 272 0.27 -1.13 -11.68
N GLY A 273 -0.81 -0.69 -12.34
CA GLY A 273 -1.34 -1.28 -13.57
C GLY A 273 -2.46 -2.30 -13.32
N ASN A 274 -3.04 -2.80 -14.41
CA ASN A 274 -4.22 -3.67 -14.41
C ASN A 274 -4.03 -4.99 -15.19
N ARG A 275 -2.83 -5.25 -15.72
CA ARG A 275 -2.48 -6.50 -16.42
C ARG A 275 -1.35 -7.17 -15.66
N PHE A 276 -1.43 -8.46 -15.37
CA PHE A 276 -0.38 -9.20 -14.66
C PHE A 276 -0.37 -10.66 -15.12
N TYR A 277 0.82 -11.24 -15.29
CA TYR A 277 0.96 -12.69 -15.47
C TYR A 277 0.48 -13.45 -14.22
N ASP A 278 0.17 -14.73 -14.40
CA ASP A 278 -0.09 -15.62 -13.26
C ASP A 278 1.10 -15.71 -12.31
N TYR A 279 0.84 -16.18 -11.09
CA TYR A 279 1.84 -16.19 -10.01
C TYR A 279 3.03 -17.08 -10.37
N GLU A 280 2.72 -18.27 -10.88
CA GLU A 280 3.65 -19.31 -11.28
C GLU A 280 4.59 -18.78 -12.37
N VAL A 281 4.02 -18.19 -13.42
CA VAL A 281 4.80 -17.57 -14.52
C VAL A 281 5.73 -16.49 -13.98
N ARG A 282 5.25 -15.59 -13.11
CA ARG A 282 6.11 -14.53 -12.53
C ARG A 282 7.23 -15.08 -11.66
N ARG A 283 6.96 -16.15 -10.92
CA ARG A 283 7.97 -16.83 -10.12
C ARG A 283 9.07 -17.42 -11.01
N GLU A 284 8.70 -18.07 -12.10
CA GLU A 284 9.67 -18.64 -13.04
C GLU A 284 10.45 -17.54 -13.79
N LEU A 285 9.81 -16.45 -14.19
CA LEU A 285 10.50 -15.28 -14.76
C LEU A 285 11.51 -14.66 -13.77
N LEU A 286 11.18 -14.62 -12.48
CA LEU A 286 12.10 -14.15 -11.43
C LEU A 286 13.30 -15.08 -11.28
N ARG A 287 13.07 -16.39 -11.25
CA ARG A 287 14.14 -17.40 -11.16
C ARG A 287 15.07 -17.32 -12.37
N ALA A 288 14.50 -17.27 -13.57
CA ALA A 288 15.23 -17.11 -14.81
C ALA A 288 16.09 -15.84 -14.81
N ALA A 289 15.51 -14.69 -14.46
CA ALA A 289 16.25 -13.43 -14.41
C ALA A 289 17.39 -13.42 -13.39
N CYS A 290 17.19 -14.04 -12.22
CA CYS A 290 18.27 -14.20 -11.24
C CYS A 290 19.35 -15.18 -11.72
N GLY A 291 18.97 -16.22 -12.45
CA GLY A 291 19.87 -17.17 -13.10
C GLY A 291 20.75 -16.50 -14.15
N ASP A 292 20.14 -15.80 -15.11
CA ASP A 292 20.82 -15.06 -16.17
C ASP A 292 21.83 -14.03 -15.60
N ALA A 293 21.50 -13.42 -14.46
CA ALA A 293 22.37 -12.46 -13.77
C ALA A 293 23.46 -13.10 -12.89
N GLY A 294 23.57 -14.43 -12.85
CA GLY A 294 24.52 -15.14 -11.99
C GLY A 294 24.24 -14.97 -10.49
N LEU A 295 23.00 -14.64 -10.11
CA LEU A 295 22.59 -14.38 -8.73
C LEU A 295 21.93 -15.60 -8.05
N ALA A 296 21.72 -16.70 -8.78
CA ALA A 296 20.96 -17.86 -8.29
C ALA A 296 21.49 -18.49 -6.99
N GLN A 297 22.79 -18.38 -6.70
CA GLN A 297 23.39 -18.93 -5.47
C GLN A 297 23.15 -18.05 -4.22
N ARG A 298 22.82 -16.77 -4.41
CA ARG A 298 22.68 -15.78 -3.33
C ARG A 298 21.27 -15.15 -3.29
N VAL A 299 20.39 -15.57 -4.18
CA VAL A 299 19.02 -15.07 -4.27
C VAL A 299 18.04 -16.24 -4.30
N GLU A 300 17.16 -16.29 -3.31
CA GLU A 300 16.11 -17.31 -3.22
C GLU A 300 14.75 -16.71 -3.60
N VAL A 301 14.14 -17.21 -4.67
CA VAL A 301 12.77 -16.85 -5.04
C VAL A 301 11.80 -17.72 -4.25
N LEU A 302 11.17 -17.12 -3.23
CA LEU A 302 10.27 -17.78 -2.30
C LEU A 302 8.95 -18.19 -2.96
N ASP A 303 8.53 -19.42 -2.69
CA ASP A 303 7.22 -19.96 -3.05
C ASP A 303 6.33 -20.05 -1.81
N LEU A 304 5.70 -18.93 -1.44
CA LEU A 304 4.85 -18.81 -0.25
C LEU A 304 3.48 -18.18 -0.58
N PRO A 305 2.71 -18.71 -1.55
CA PRO A 305 1.44 -18.13 -1.94
C PRO A 305 0.42 -18.15 -0.79
N ASP A 306 0.33 -19.24 -0.03
CA ASP A 306 -0.66 -19.38 1.05
C ASP A 306 -0.43 -18.39 2.21
N ILE A 307 0.84 -18.19 2.60
CA ILE A 307 1.21 -17.23 3.64
C ILE A 307 0.88 -15.81 3.17
N TYR A 308 1.25 -15.48 1.92
CA TYR A 308 0.94 -14.18 1.34
C TYR A 308 -0.58 -13.97 1.24
N ASP A 309 -1.34 -14.99 0.87
CA ASP A 309 -2.78 -14.89 0.69
C ASP A 309 -3.50 -14.63 2.01
N LYS A 310 -3.05 -15.26 3.09
CA LYS A 310 -3.61 -15.09 4.44
C LYS A 310 -3.17 -13.77 5.09
N GLU A 311 -1.88 -13.45 5.02
CA GLU A 311 -1.27 -12.43 5.87
C GLU A 311 -0.55 -11.30 5.11
N GLY A 312 -0.45 -11.41 3.78
CA GLY A 312 0.30 -10.50 2.93
C GLY A 312 1.81 -10.57 3.16
N PHE A 313 2.53 -9.52 2.76
CA PHE A 313 3.97 -9.43 2.94
C PHE A 313 4.41 -9.46 4.40
N VAL A 314 3.54 -9.11 5.35
CA VAL A 314 3.83 -9.24 6.79
C VAL A 314 4.05 -10.71 7.17
N GLY A 315 3.23 -11.62 6.64
CA GLY A 315 3.39 -13.06 6.85
C GLY A 315 4.68 -13.59 6.24
N VAL A 316 4.97 -13.18 5.00
CA VAL A 316 6.21 -13.56 4.29
C VAL A 316 7.45 -13.07 5.05
N LEU A 317 7.44 -11.80 5.50
CA LEU A 317 8.52 -11.23 6.28
C LEU A 317 8.72 -11.97 7.62
N ARG A 318 7.63 -12.36 8.28
CA ARG A 318 7.68 -13.13 9.53
C ARG A 318 8.30 -14.52 9.29
N GLU A 319 7.95 -15.16 8.19
CA GLU A 319 8.51 -16.45 7.82
C GLU A 319 10.02 -16.36 7.55
N VAL A 320 10.49 -15.34 6.81
CA VAL A 320 11.94 -15.10 6.62
C VAL A 320 12.64 -14.85 7.95
N ARG A 321 12.07 -14.02 8.82
CA ARG A 321 12.63 -13.74 10.16
C ARG A 321 12.68 -15.00 11.03
N ARG A 322 11.72 -15.91 10.89
CA ARG A 322 11.69 -17.19 11.60
C ARG A 322 12.84 -18.10 11.15
N ARG A 323 13.17 -18.11 9.85
CA ARG A 323 14.30 -18.87 9.28
C ARG A 323 15.66 -18.32 9.73
N HIS A 324 15.75 -17.00 9.93
CA HIS A 324 17.00 -16.29 10.25
C HIS A 324 16.95 -15.57 11.59
N ARG A 325 16.57 -16.30 12.66
CA ARG A 325 16.51 -15.73 14.01
C ARG A 325 17.88 -15.20 14.44
N GLY A 326 17.90 -13.99 14.99
CA GLY A 326 19.11 -13.35 15.48
C GLY A 326 19.96 -12.65 14.42
N GLN A 327 19.65 -12.83 13.13
CA GLN A 327 20.36 -12.14 12.06
C GLN A 327 19.72 -10.80 11.71
N PRO A 328 20.52 -9.79 11.30
CA PRO A 328 19.98 -8.57 10.74
C PRO A 328 19.15 -8.84 9.48
N LEU A 329 18.01 -8.18 9.37
CA LEU A 329 17.11 -8.28 8.22
C LEU A 329 17.09 -6.96 7.47
N HIS A 330 17.44 -6.98 6.19
CA HIS A 330 17.47 -5.81 5.33
C HIS A 330 16.29 -5.81 4.36
N GLY A 331 15.59 -4.70 4.25
CA GLY A 331 14.40 -4.59 3.42
C GLY A 331 14.65 -3.74 2.19
N LEU A 332 14.82 -4.36 1.02
CA LEU A 332 15.00 -3.64 -0.24
C LEU A 332 13.67 -3.04 -0.70
N HIS A 333 13.68 -1.76 -1.05
CA HIS A 333 12.51 -1.11 -1.62
C HIS A 333 12.91 -0.05 -2.66
N GLY A 334 12.10 0.05 -3.71
CA GLY A 334 12.20 1.14 -4.67
C GLY A 334 11.58 2.43 -4.16
N SER A 335 11.85 3.52 -4.89
CA SER A 335 11.23 4.83 -4.70
C SER A 335 9.98 5.02 -5.56
N ASP A 336 9.28 3.94 -5.92
CA ASP A 336 7.97 3.96 -6.59
C ASP A 336 6.82 3.71 -5.60
N THR A 337 5.56 3.80 -6.04
CA THR A 337 4.39 3.65 -5.15
C THR A 337 4.37 2.28 -4.45
N GLY A 338 4.76 1.21 -5.15
CA GLY A 338 4.82 -0.15 -4.59
C GLY A 338 5.96 -0.30 -3.58
N GLY A 339 7.15 0.22 -3.91
CA GLY A 339 8.32 0.22 -3.05
C GLY A 339 8.08 1.03 -1.77
N MET A 340 7.47 2.21 -1.86
CA MET A 340 7.11 3.00 -0.69
C MET A 340 6.03 2.34 0.17
N TRP A 341 5.14 1.54 -0.42
CA TRP A 341 4.20 0.71 0.34
C TRP A 341 4.92 -0.37 1.16
N VAL A 342 5.84 -1.09 0.52
CA VAL A 342 6.68 -2.11 1.18
C VAL A 342 7.56 -1.46 2.25
N ARG A 343 8.07 -0.25 2.00
CA ARG A 343 8.83 0.51 2.99
C ARG A 343 8.03 0.78 4.26
N ASN A 344 6.80 1.29 4.14
CA ASN A 344 5.96 1.51 5.33
C ASN A 344 5.71 0.21 6.11
N LEU A 345 5.59 -0.93 5.42
CA LEU A 345 5.48 -2.23 6.07
C LEU A 345 6.75 -2.62 6.86
N PHE A 346 7.94 -2.30 6.36
CA PHE A 346 9.19 -2.54 7.10
C PHE A 346 9.29 -1.75 8.40
N ASP A 347 8.78 -0.52 8.39
CA ASP A 347 8.73 0.31 9.60
C ASP A 347 7.76 -0.29 10.65
N ASP A 348 6.62 -0.80 10.21
CA ASP A 348 5.60 -1.41 11.08
C ASP A 348 5.98 -2.81 11.59
N CYS A 349 6.78 -3.56 10.83
CA CYS A 349 7.14 -4.94 11.16
C CYS A 349 8.38 -5.08 12.06
N GLY A 350 8.88 -3.98 12.62
CA GLY A 350 9.99 -3.95 13.59
C GLY A 350 11.37 -4.24 12.98
N TRP A 351 12.42 -3.66 13.57
CA TRP A 351 13.87 -3.80 13.31
C TRP A 351 14.36 -4.32 11.92
N VAL A 352 13.72 -3.95 10.81
CA VAL A 352 14.22 -4.17 9.44
C VAL A 352 15.05 -2.97 8.98
N PHE A 353 16.27 -3.19 8.52
CA PHE A 353 17.15 -2.13 7.99
C PHE A 353 16.75 -1.79 6.54
N PRO A 354 16.11 -0.64 6.28
CA PRO A 354 15.63 -0.35 4.94
C PRO A 354 16.80 -0.09 3.99
N CYS A 355 16.79 -0.74 2.84
CA CYS A 355 17.71 -0.49 1.75
C CYS A 355 16.95 0.23 0.65
N ALA A 356 16.93 1.56 0.75
CA ALA A 356 16.25 2.43 -0.17
C ALA A 356 17.01 2.53 -1.50
N VAL A 357 16.32 2.34 -2.62
CA VAL A 357 16.87 2.65 -3.94
C VAL A 357 16.01 3.67 -4.65
N VAL A 358 16.60 4.83 -4.91
CA VAL A 358 15.99 5.87 -5.73
C VAL A 358 16.24 5.54 -7.19
N ARG A 359 15.16 5.29 -7.94
CA ARG A 359 15.26 4.97 -9.36
C ARG A 359 15.41 6.26 -10.17
N THR A 360 16.45 6.32 -11.00
CA THR A 360 16.72 7.44 -11.93
C THR A 360 16.63 7.02 -13.40
N ASP A 361 16.43 5.72 -13.66
CA ASP A 361 16.63 5.11 -14.98
C ASP A 361 15.44 5.23 -15.95
N GLY A 362 14.30 5.76 -15.52
CA GLY A 362 13.12 5.94 -16.38
C GLY A 362 12.49 4.65 -16.93
N VAL A 363 12.98 3.46 -16.53
CA VAL A 363 12.53 2.17 -17.06
C VAL A 363 11.16 1.81 -16.49
N SER A 364 10.10 1.96 -17.28
CA SER A 364 8.76 1.54 -16.85
C SER A 364 8.46 0.10 -17.28
N ALA A 365 7.81 -0.65 -16.41
CA ALA A 365 7.32 -1.98 -16.77
C ALA A 365 6.28 -1.95 -17.89
N THR A 366 5.57 -0.84 -18.03
CA THR A 366 4.67 -0.59 -19.16
C THR A 366 5.42 -0.62 -20.48
N ALA A 367 6.61 -0.01 -20.55
CA ALA A 367 7.43 -0.01 -21.77
C ALA A 367 7.87 -1.43 -22.17
N ILE A 368 8.26 -2.26 -21.21
CA ILE A 368 8.67 -3.65 -21.48
C ILE A 368 7.48 -4.49 -21.96
N ARG A 369 6.32 -4.35 -21.31
CA ARG A 369 5.08 -5.04 -21.76
C ARG A 369 4.65 -4.60 -23.16
N SER A 370 5.01 -3.37 -23.57
CA SER A 370 4.78 -2.85 -24.91
C SER A 370 5.87 -3.25 -25.92
N GLY A 371 6.82 -4.11 -25.55
CA GLY A 371 7.82 -4.69 -26.46
C GLY A 371 9.19 -3.99 -26.46
N ALA A 372 9.50 -3.13 -25.49
CA ALA A 372 10.84 -2.56 -25.38
C ALA A 372 11.89 -3.63 -25.02
N THR A 373 12.92 -3.77 -25.85
CA THR A 373 14.02 -4.73 -25.72
C THR A 373 15.22 -4.14 -24.97
N GLY A 374 16.11 -5.00 -24.46
CA GLY A 374 17.32 -4.62 -23.72
C GLY A 374 17.08 -4.19 -22.27
N LEU A 375 15.85 -4.29 -21.77
CA LEU A 375 15.44 -3.78 -20.44
C LEU A 375 15.30 -4.89 -19.39
N THR A 376 15.37 -6.15 -19.81
CA THR A 376 15.24 -7.33 -18.97
C THR A 376 16.34 -8.35 -19.28
N SER A 377 16.29 -9.51 -18.63
CA SER A 377 17.28 -10.57 -18.85
C SER A 377 16.99 -11.33 -20.14
N GLU A 378 17.99 -12.02 -20.68
CA GLU A 378 17.89 -12.76 -21.94
C GLU A 378 16.71 -13.76 -21.95
N THR A 379 16.57 -14.56 -20.89
CA THR A 379 15.50 -15.56 -20.81
C THR A 379 14.12 -14.90 -20.74
N VAL A 380 13.99 -13.78 -20.01
CA VAL A 380 12.73 -13.04 -19.93
C VAL A 380 12.39 -12.38 -21.26
N GLU A 381 13.38 -11.86 -21.99
CA GLU A 381 13.21 -11.33 -23.34
C GLU A 381 12.70 -12.39 -24.31
N ARG A 382 13.33 -13.58 -24.30
CA ARG A 382 12.88 -14.71 -25.11
C ARG A 382 11.45 -15.13 -24.79
N PHE A 383 11.07 -15.13 -23.51
CA PHE A 383 9.69 -15.39 -23.09
C PHE A 383 8.72 -14.32 -23.65
N LEU A 384 9.07 -13.03 -23.55
CA LEU A 384 8.23 -11.95 -24.07
C LEU A 384 8.05 -12.06 -25.60
N VAL A 385 9.11 -12.42 -26.34
CA VAL A 385 9.03 -12.65 -27.79
C VAL A 385 8.15 -13.86 -28.12
N ALA A 386 8.31 -14.98 -27.41
CA ALA A 386 7.50 -16.18 -27.62
C ALA A 386 6.01 -15.89 -27.36
N THR A 387 5.69 -15.27 -26.22
CA THR A 387 4.32 -14.92 -25.86
C THR A 387 3.69 -13.90 -26.80
N GLY A 388 4.45 -12.88 -27.24
CA GLY A 388 3.99 -11.92 -28.25
C GLY A 388 3.73 -12.55 -29.62
N SER A 389 4.38 -13.68 -29.92
CA SER A 389 4.22 -14.45 -31.17
C SER A 389 3.22 -15.59 -31.06
N GLY A 390 2.50 -15.71 -29.93
CA GLY A 390 1.52 -16.77 -29.71
C GLY A 390 2.13 -18.17 -29.51
N GLN A 391 3.40 -18.24 -29.10
CA GLN A 391 4.14 -19.48 -28.89
C GLN A 391 4.22 -19.86 -27.41
N ASP A 392 4.29 -21.17 -27.17
CA ASP A 392 4.55 -21.72 -25.85
C ASP A 392 6.01 -21.46 -25.44
N PHE A 393 6.29 -21.49 -24.14
CA PHE A 393 7.64 -21.27 -23.61
C PHE A 393 7.97 -22.23 -22.48
N VAL A 394 9.10 -22.94 -22.60
CA VAL A 394 9.57 -23.88 -21.58
C VAL A 394 10.73 -23.24 -20.81
N PHE A 395 10.55 -23.10 -19.49
CA PHE A 395 11.59 -22.61 -18.59
C PHE A 395 12.58 -23.73 -18.25
N ALA A 396 13.80 -23.35 -17.84
CA ALA A 396 14.83 -24.31 -17.41
C ALA A 396 14.40 -25.17 -16.20
N SER A 397 13.41 -24.72 -15.42
CA SER A 397 12.79 -25.49 -14.34
C SER A 397 11.88 -26.63 -14.82
N GLY A 398 11.61 -26.71 -16.12
CA GLY A 398 10.63 -27.63 -16.71
C GLY A 398 9.20 -27.09 -16.74
N TYR A 399 8.95 -25.90 -16.17
CA TYR A 399 7.63 -25.27 -16.28
C TYR A 399 7.34 -24.87 -17.73
N CYS A 400 6.18 -25.28 -18.24
CA CYS A 400 5.70 -24.92 -19.57
C CYS A 400 4.62 -23.83 -19.45
N PHE A 401 4.87 -22.68 -20.07
CA PHE A 401 3.83 -21.69 -20.33
C PHE A 401 3.14 -22.03 -21.65
N GLU A 402 1.88 -22.41 -21.57
CA GLU A 402 1.04 -22.65 -22.74
C GLU A 402 0.33 -21.36 -23.15
N HIS A 403 0.54 -20.94 -24.39
CA HIS A 403 -0.20 -19.83 -24.96
C HIS A 403 -1.64 -20.29 -25.23
N VAL A 404 -2.57 -19.85 -24.37
CA VAL A 404 -3.99 -20.22 -24.48
C VAL A 404 -4.55 -19.74 -25.83
N ARG A 405 -4.67 -20.68 -26.79
CA ARG A 405 -5.24 -20.42 -28.13
C ARG A 405 -6.76 -20.25 -28.11
N ASN A 406 -7.43 -20.56 -26.98
CA ASN A 406 -8.88 -20.47 -26.85
C ASN A 406 -9.30 -20.07 -25.42
N PRO A 407 -9.88 -18.87 -25.19
CA PRO A 407 -10.14 -18.32 -23.85
C PRO A 407 -11.20 -19.07 -23.02
N ASP A 408 -11.96 -20.00 -23.61
CA ASP A 408 -13.05 -20.73 -22.94
C ASP A 408 -12.64 -22.10 -22.34
N ARG A 409 -11.37 -22.52 -22.46
CA ARG A 409 -10.90 -23.73 -21.79
C ARG A 409 -10.38 -23.40 -20.39
N ASP A 410 -11.15 -23.78 -19.37
CA ASP A 410 -10.69 -23.87 -17.99
C ASP A 410 -9.39 -24.67 -17.93
N VAL A 411 -8.32 -24.01 -17.49
CA VAL A 411 -7.00 -24.61 -17.28
C VAL A 411 -7.14 -25.62 -16.14
N ARG A 412 -7.18 -26.91 -16.46
CA ARG A 412 -6.85 -27.96 -15.51
C ARG A 412 -5.34 -27.92 -15.32
N VAL A 413 -4.91 -27.60 -14.10
CA VAL A 413 -3.53 -27.83 -13.65
C VAL A 413 -3.36 -29.35 -13.55
N THR A 414 -2.87 -29.99 -14.60
CA THR A 414 -2.40 -31.37 -14.54
C THR A 414 -0.91 -31.35 -14.23
N GLY A 415 -0.57 -31.73 -13.01
CA GLY A 415 0.81 -31.78 -12.50
C GLY A 415 1.65 -32.94 -13.00
N ASP A 416 1.35 -33.51 -14.17
CA ASP A 416 2.08 -34.66 -14.70
C ASP A 416 2.43 -34.43 -16.17
N CYS A 417 3.71 -34.18 -16.42
CA CYS A 417 4.28 -34.34 -17.75
C CYS A 417 4.65 -35.82 -17.92
N PRO A 418 4.24 -36.52 -19.00
CA PRO A 418 4.60 -37.91 -19.19
C PRO A 418 6.11 -38.01 -19.45
N ALA A 419 6.75 -38.93 -18.72
CA ALA A 419 8.15 -39.26 -18.88
C ALA A 419 8.46 -39.62 -20.35
N ALA A 420 9.58 -39.10 -20.87
CA ALA A 420 10.13 -39.47 -22.16
C ALA A 420 10.40 -40.98 -22.19
N SER A 421 9.61 -41.73 -22.97
CA SER A 421 9.90 -43.12 -23.28
C SER A 421 11.09 -43.17 -24.22
N THR A 422 12.22 -43.60 -23.67
CA THR A 422 13.36 -44.10 -24.44
C THR A 422 12.98 -45.50 -24.94
N THR A 423 12.82 -45.65 -26.24
CA THR A 423 12.92 -46.96 -26.91
C THR A 423 14.05 -46.88 -27.91
N MET A 424 15.22 -47.35 -27.48
CA MET A 424 16.16 -48.04 -28.35
C MET A 424 15.74 -49.51 -28.35
N GLU A 425 15.26 -49.98 -29.50
CA GLU A 425 15.71 -51.21 -30.18
C GLU A 425 15.24 -51.15 -31.64
#